data_AF-A9KFI1-F1
#
_entry.id   AF-A9KFI1-F1
#
_cell.length_a   1.000
_cell.length_b   1.000
_cell.length_c   1.000
_cell.angle_alpha   90.00
_cell.angle_beta   90.00
_cell.angle_gamma   90.00
#
_symmetry.space_group_name_H-M   'P 1'
#
loop_
_entity.id
_entity.type
_entity.pdbx_description
1 polymer ?
#
loop_
_entity_poly.entity_id
_entity_poly.type
_entity_poly.pdbx_seq_one_letter_code
_entity_poly.pdbx_strand_id
1 'polypeptide(L)'
;MNADDKDVEITLPILQSIEQQSNITQRTLSKKLGLALGLTNAYLKHCINKGLVKIEQIPANRYLYYLTPKGFAEKTRLTAQYLSRSFYFYRKAGQACLQLFNQCRLNHQKEVVLCGVSDLAEVALLQAARAEMNVLGIYDPHYEGDTCLNQEVWHSHESLPSEAVFVVTAFEAPQQMVTDIQQVVAPHQVLVPSILLT
;
A
#
# COMPACT_ATOMS: atom_id res chain seq x y z
N MET A 1 2.05 5.01 -15.19
CA MET A 1 1.68 3.60 -14.94
C MET A 1 1.78 2.85 -16.25
N ASN A 2 2.73 1.92 -16.36
CA ASN A 2 3.01 1.25 -17.63
C ASN A 2 1.96 0.16 -17.91
N ALA A 3 1.86 -0.30 -19.15
CA ALA A 3 0.91 -1.37 -19.53
C ALA A 3 1.09 -2.64 -18.69
N ASP A 4 2.34 -2.94 -18.30
CA ASP A 4 2.71 -4.08 -17.46
C ASP A 4 2.21 -3.95 -16.01
N ASP A 5 2.12 -2.72 -15.48
CA ASP A 5 1.60 -2.46 -14.14
C ASP A 5 0.08 -2.69 -14.07
N LYS A 6 -0.64 -2.30 -15.13
CA LYS A 6 -2.09 -2.53 -15.23
C LYS A 6 -2.42 -4.02 -15.34
N ASP A 7 -1.58 -4.79 -16.04
CA ASP A 7 -1.74 -6.24 -16.11
C ASP A 7 -1.56 -6.87 -14.72
N VAL A 8 -0.59 -6.44 -13.91
CA VAL A 8 -0.46 -6.90 -12.52
C VAL A 8 -1.63 -6.44 -11.64
N GLU A 9 -2.07 -5.18 -11.72
CA GLU A 9 -3.16 -4.66 -10.88
C GLU A 9 -4.53 -5.27 -11.17
N ILE A 10 -4.82 -5.63 -12.43
CA ILE A 10 -6.16 -6.06 -12.82
C ILE A 10 -6.21 -7.55 -13.19
N THR A 11 -5.24 -8.05 -13.97
CA THR A 11 -5.26 -9.43 -14.44
C THR A 11 -4.97 -10.41 -13.30
N LEU A 12 -3.99 -10.13 -12.43
CA LEU A 12 -3.66 -11.02 -11.33
C LEU A 12 -4.85 -11.23 -10.36
N PRO A 13 -5.57 -10.17 -9.90
CA PRO A 13 -6.75 -10.36 -9.05
C PRO A 13 -7.91 -11.11 -9.73
N ILE A 14 -8.07 -10.95 -11.05
CA ILE A 14 -9.06 -11.73 -11.83
C ILE A 14 -8.69 -13.22 -11.79
N LEU A 15 -7.44 -13.57 -12.10
CA LEU A 15 -6.99 -14.96 -12.11
C LEU A 15 -7.08 -15.60 -10.71
N GLN A 16 -6.70 -14.87 -9.66
CA GLN A 16 -6.84 -15.31 -8.26
C GLN A 16 -8.32 -15.53 -7.88
N SER A 17 -9.22 -14.64 -8.30
CA SER A 17 -10.64 -14.75 -7.99
C SER A 17 -11.30 -15.96 -8.67
N ILE A 18 -10.92 -16.24 -9.92
CA ILE A 18 -11.44 -17.41 -10.67
C ILE A 18 -10.92 -18.72 -10.08
N GLU A 19 -9.66 -18.76 -9.64
CA GLU A 19 -9.11 -19.94 -8.95
C GLU A 19 -9.85 -20.25 -7.66
N GLN A 20 -10.13 -19.23 -6.84
CA GLN A 20 -10.79 -19.40 -5.55
C GLN A 20 -12.26 -19.80 -5.69
N GLN A 21 -12.94 -19.34 -6.75
CA GLN A 21 -14.38 -19.55 -6.97
C GLN A 21 -14.70 -19.67 -8.46
N SER A 22 -14.97 -20.90 -8.91
CA SER A 22 -15.30 -21.20 -10.31
C SER A 22 -16.70 -20.73 -10.75
N ASN A 23 -17.61 -20.47 -9.80
CA ASN A 23 -18.98 -20.02 -10.04
C ASN A 23 -19.17 -18.49 -9.94
N ILE A 24 -18.09 -17.73 -10.05
CA ILE A 24 -18.12 -16.27 -9.92
C ILE A 24 -18.86 -15.62 -11.10
N THR A 25 -19.78 -14.69 -10.79
CA THR A 25 -20.40 -13.85 -11.82
C THR A 25 -19.55 -12.62 -12.09
N GLN A 26 -19.69 -12.03 -13.28
CA GLN A 26 -19.02 -10.77 -13.64
C GLN A 26 -19.31 -9.64 -12.64
N ARG A 27 -20.54 -9.58 -12.12
CA ARG A 27 -20.96 -8.57 -11.14
C ARG A 27 -20.36 -8.83 -9.75
N THR A 28 -20.20 -10.10 -9.38
CA THR A 28 -19.50 -10.47 -8.15
C THR A 28 -18.01 -10.15 -8.25
N LEU A 29 -17.40 -10.47 -9.41
CA LEU A 29 -16.01 -10.16 -9.69
C LEU A 29 -15.74 -8.65 -9.65
N SER A 30 -16.60 -7.84 -10.30
CA SER A 30 -16.43 -6.39 -10.31
C SER A 30 -16.52 -5.78 -8.90
N LYS A 31 -17.48 -6.25 -8.09
CA LYS A 31 -17.61 -5.84 -6.69
C LYS A 31 -16.40 -6.21 -5.85
N LYS A 32 -15.90 -7.45 -5.99
CA LYS A 32 -14.73 -7.95 -5.25
C LYS A 32 -13.46 -7.16 -5.60
N LEU A 33 -13.32 -6.76 -6.86
CA LEU A 33 -12.14 -6.03 -7.34
C LEU A 33 -12.27 -4.50 -7.21
N GLY A 34 -13.43 -3.98 -6.78
CA GLY A 34 -13.67 -2.53 -6.76
C GLY A 34 -13.67 -1.88 -8.15
N LEU A 35 -13.82 -2.66 -9.23
CA LEU A 35 -13.74 -2.19 -10.61
C LEU A 35 -15.14 -1.94 -11.19
N ALA A 36 -15.21 -1.03 -12.16
CA ALA A 36 -16.40 -0.90 -12.99
C ALA A 36 -16.71 -2.23 -13.73
N LEU A 37 -18.00 -2.55 -13.86
CA LEU A 37 -18.45 -3.80 -14.50
C LEU A 37 -17.92 -3.95 -15.93
N GLY A 38 -17.95 -2.85 -16.71
CA GLY A 38 -17.44 -2.84 -18.08
C GLY A 38 -15.94 -3.14 -18.17
N LEU A 39 -15.15 -2.57 -17.26
CA LEU A 39 -13.71 -2.80 -17.18
C LEU A 39 -13.41 -4.26 -16.80
N THR A 40 -14.10 -4.76 -15.78
CA THR A 40 -14.01 -6.17 -15.37
C THR A 40 -14.30 -7.10 -16.53
N ASN A 41 -15.35 -6.83 -17.31
CA ASN A 41 -15.74 -7.64 -18.47
C ASN A 41 -14.72 -7.57 -19.60
N ALA A 42 -14.12 -6.40 -19.86
CA ALA A 42 -13.08 -6.25 -20.86
C ALA A 42 -11.84 -7.10 -20.50
N TYR A 43 -11.37 -7.03 -19.26
CA TYR A 43 -10.21 -7.82 -18.82
C TYR A 43 -10.52 -9.32 -18.72
N LEU A 44 -11.74 -9.71 -18.32
CA LEU A 44 -12.15 -11.11 -18.33
C LEU A 44 -12.14 -11.68 -19.76
N LYS A 45 -12.69 -10.95 -20.74
CA LYS A 45 -12.63 -11.33 -22.16
C LYS A 45 -11.19 -11.38 -22.66
N HIS A 46 -10.34 -10.45 -22.25
CA HIS A 46 -8.90 -10.47 -22.56
C HIS A 46 -8.21 -11.73 -22.03
N CYS A 47 -8.51 -12.13 -20.78
CA CYS A 47 -8.00 -13.37 -20.19
C CYS A 47 -8.46 -14.62 -20.96
N ILE A 48 -9.71 -14.64 -21.41
CA ILE A 48 -10.26 -15.72 -22.26
C ILE A 48 -9.55 -15.76 -23.61
N ASN A 49 -9.41 -14.61 -24.28
CA ASN A 49 -8.76 -14.50 -25.58
C ASN A 49 -7.26 -14.86 -25.52
N LYS A 50 -6.58 -14.54 -24.42
CA LYS A 50 -5.19 -14.97 -24.15
C LYS A 50 -5.08 -16.47 -23.80
N GLY A 51 -6.20 -17.17 -23.61
CA GLY A 51 -6.24 -18.58 -23.22
C GLY A 51 -5.86 -18.84 -21.76
N LEU A 52 -5.92 -17.80 -20.90
CA LEU A 52 -5.65 -17.92 -19.47
C LEU A 52 -6.86 -18.47 -18.72
N VAL A 53 -8.05 -18.13 -19.19
CA VAL A 53 -9.34 -18.54 -18.62
C VAL A 53 -10.13 -19.30 -19.66
N LYS A 54 -10.71 -20.43 -19.27
CA LYS A 54 -11.72 -21.15 -20.04
C LYS A 54 -13.11 -20.80 -19.48
N ILE A 55 -14.06 -20.59 -20.39
CA ILE A 55 -15.47 -20.33 -20.07
C ILE A 55 -16.31 -21.53 -20.49
N GLU A 56 -17.25 -21.93 -19.64
CA GLU A 56 -18.21 -22.98 -19.92
C GLU A 56 -19.62 -22.49 -19.59
N GLN A 57 -20.57 -22.66 -20.52
CA GLN A 57 -21.96 -22.32 -20.27
C GLN A 57 -22.65 -23.48 -19.56
N ILE A 58 -23.34 -23.18 -18.47
CA ILE A 58 -24.12 -24.15 -17.71
C ILE A 58 -25.61 -23.81 -17.76
N PRO A 59 -26.50 -24.75 -17.39
CA PRO A 59 -27.94 -24.51 -17.33
C PRO A 59 -28.30 -23.26 -16.53
N ALA A 60 -29.44 -22.66 -16.86
CA ALA A 60 -29.92 -21.36 -16.36
C ALA A 60 -29.15 -20.12 -16.87
N ASN A 61 -28.54 -20.19 -18.07
CA ASN A 61 -27.81 -19.08 -18.70
C ASN A 61 -26.69 -18.50 -17.82
N ARG A 62 -26.00 -19.38 -17.08
CA ARG A 62 -24.86 -19.01 -16.23
C ARG A 62 -23.56 -19.48 -16.88
N TYR A 63 -22.46 -18.85 -16.49
CA TYR A 63 -21.12 -19.18 -16.97
C TYR A 63 -20.25 -19.62 -15.79
N LEU A 64 -19.46 -20.68 -16.02
CA LEU A 64 -18.38 -21.10 -15.14
C LEU A 64 -17.05 -20.69 -15.76
N TYR A 65 -16.13 -20.24 -14.90
CA TYR A 65 -14.80 -19.81 -15.29
C TYR A 65 -13.76 -20.69 -14.61
N TYR A 66 -12.76 -21.13 -15.38
CA TYR A 66 -11.67 -21.96 -14.89
C TYR A 66 -10.33 -21.47 -15.41
N LEU A 67 -9.30 -21.54 -14.57
CA LEU A 67 -7.93 -21.31 -15.03
C LEU A 67 -7.46 -22.49 -15.90
N THR A 68 -6.85 -22.18 -17.03
CA THR A 68 -6.11 -23.17 -17.82
C THR A 68 -4.72 -23.38 -17.21
N PRO A 69 -3.96 -24.42 -17.60
CA PRO A 69 -2.54 -24.53 -17.22
C PRO A 69 -1.72 -23.27 -17.58
N LYS A 70 -2.04 -22.63 -18.70
CA LYS A 70 -1.46 -21.33 -19.10
C LYS A 70 -1.86 -20.21 -18.13
N GLY A 71 -3.12 -20.19 -17.69
CA GLY A 71 -3.61 -19.26 -16.67
C GLY A 71 -2.89 -19.41 -15.33
N PHE A 72 -2.64 -20.64 -14.88
CA PHE A 72 -1.85 -20.90 -13.66
C PHE A 72 -0.39 -20.41 -13.80
N ALA A 73 0.25 -20.67 -14.94
CA ALA A 73 1.60 -20.19 -15.20
C ALA A 73 1.67 -18.65 -15.19
N GLU A 74 0.71 -17.99 -15.85
CA GLU A 74 0.66 -16.53 -15.91
C GLU A 74 0.35 -15.90 -14.54
N LYS A 75 -0.59 -16.48 -13.78
CA LYS A 75 -0.87 -16.06 -12.39
C LYS A 75 0.40 -16.12 -11.54
N THR A 76 1.17 -17.20 -11.67
CA THR A 76 2.44 -17.38 -10.94
C THR A 76 3.47 -16.33 -11.36
N ARG A 77 3.61 -16.08 -12.67
CA ARG A 77 4.50 -15.03 -13.20
C ARG A 77 4.13 -13.64 -12.67
N LEU A 78 2.85 -13.27 -12.73
CA LEU A 78 2.36 -11.98 -12.25
C LEU A 78 2.50 -11.84 -10.73
N THR A 79 2.31 -12.93 -9.98
CA THR A 79 2.54 -12.96 -8.52
C THR A 79 4.01 -12.72 -8.19
N ALA A 80 4.93 -13.39 -8.88
CA ALA A 80 6.37 -13.18 -8.70
C ALA A 80 6.78 -11.74 -9.06
N GLN A 81 6.19 -11.18 -10.12
CA GLN A 81 6.40 -9.79 -10.53
C GLN A 81 5.89 -8.80 -9.47
N TYR A 82 4.68 -9.00 -8.96
CA TYR A 82 4.11 -8.20 -7.87
C TYR A 82 5.02 -8.23 -6.64
N LEU A 83 5.40 -9.42 -6.15
CA LEU A 83 6.28 -9.56 -4.99
C LEU A 83 7.63 -8.89 -5.19
N SER A 84 8.24 -9.04 -6.38
CA SER A 84 9.51 -8.40 -6.71
C SER A 84 9.40 -6.87 -6.64
N ARG A 85 8.30 -6.30 -7.15
CA ARG A 85 8.03 -4.86 -7.12
C ARG A 85 7.77 -4.38 -5.68
N SER A 86 6.98 -5.12 -4.91
CA SER A 86 6.70 -4.81 -3.51
C SER A 86 7.99 -4.81 -2.69
N PHE A 87 8.84 -5.85 -2.80
CA PHE A 87 10.12 -5.88 -2.10
C PHE A 87 11.07 -4.76 -2.52
N TYR A 88 11.08 -4.40 -3.80
CA TYR A 88 11.85 -3.25 -4.26
C TYR A 88 11.37 -1.95 -3.63
N PHE A 89 10.05 -1.73 -3.59
CA PHE A 89 9.45 -0.57 -2.94
C PHE A 89 9.79 -0.52 -1.45
N TYR A 90 9.60 -1.63 -0.71
CA TYR A 90 9.94 -1.72 0.71
C TYR A 90 11.42 -1.43 1.00
N ARG A 91 12.34 -1.94 0.16
CA ARG A 91 13.77 -1.63 0.29
C ARG A 91 14.06 -0.14 0.07
N LYS A 92 13.44 0.47 -0.94
CA LYS A 92 13.58 1.91 -1.19
C LYS A 92 13.01 2.76 -0.06
N ALA A 93 11.82 2.42 0.43
CA ALA A 93 11.20 3.06 1.59
C ALA A 93 12.13 3.00 2.81
N GLY A 94 12.66 1.82 3.12
CA GLY A 94 13.62 1.66 4.21
C GLY A 94 14.89 2.50 4.02
N GLN A 95 15.46 2.55 2.82
CA GLN A 95 16.62 3.39 2.54
C GLN A 95 16.31 4.89 2.72
N ALA A 96 15.15 5.35 2.24
CA ALA A 96 14.72 6.73 2.38
C ALA A 96 14.53 7.13 3.85
N CYS A 97 13.84 6.31 4.65
CA CYS A 97 13.66 6.54 6.08
C CYS A 97 15.00 6.53 6.82
N LEU A 98 15.88 5.56 6.55
CA LEU A 98 17.20 5.48 7.18
C LEU A 98 18.07 6.70 6.87
N GLN A 99 18.04 7.19 5.62
CA GLN A 99 18.77 8.41 5.24
C GLN A 99 18.24 9.63 6.01
N LEU A 100 16.92 9.78 6.07
CA LEU A 100 16.26 10.86 6.81
C LEU A 100 16.60 10.81 8.31
N PHE A 101 16.54 9.64 8.94
CA PHE A 101 16.87 9.50 10.36
C PHE A 101 18.35 9.75 10.67
N ASN A 102 19.26 9.33 9.79
CA ASN A 102 20.68 9.66 9.95
C ASN A 102 20.92 11.18 9.89
N GLN A 103 20.18 11.92 9.05
CA GLN A 103 20.23 13.38 9.02
C GLN A 103 19.70 14.00 10.31
N CYS A 104 18.56 13.51 10.83
CA CYS A 104 18.01 13.97 12.12
C CYS A 104 19.03 13.79 13.25
N ARG A 105 19.68 12.62 13.30
CA ARG A 105 20.71 12.32 14.31
C ARG A 105 21.91 13.27 14.23
N LEU A 106 22.36 13.61 13.01
CA LEU A 106 23.45 14.58 12.81
C LEU A 106 23.05 16.00 13.27
N ASN A 107 21.77 16.33 13.19
CA ASN A 107 21.21 17.59 13.70
C ASN A 107 20.85 17.54 15.19
N HIS A 108 21.24 16.48 15.91
CA HIS A 108 20.91 16.24 17.32
C HIS A 108 19.40 16.11 17.62
N GLN A 109 18.57 15.85 16.61
CA GLN A 109 17.15 15.59 16.75
C GLN A 109 16.94 14.08 16.82
N LYS A 110 16.78 13.52 18.02
CA LYS A 110 16.62 12.07 18.22
C LYS A 110 15.18 11.63 18.44
N GLU A 111 14.30 12.56 18.80
CA GLU A 111 12.90 12.28 19.10
C GLU A 111 12.05 12.44 17.86
N VAL A 112 11.27 11.40 17.55
CA VAL A 112 10.49 11.29 16.32
C VAL A 112 9.05 10.96 16.66
N VAL A 113 8.12 11.66 16.00
CA VAL A 113 6.73 11.24 15.84
C VAL A 113 6.51 10.82 14.40
N LEU A 114 5.92 9.65 14.17
CA LEU A 114 5.53 9.22 12.83
C LEU A 114 4.14 9.77 12.50
N CYS A 115 3.94 10.37 11.34
CA CYS A 115 2.65 10.97 10.96
C CYS A 115 1.95 10.09 9.92
N GLY A 116 0.96 9.34 10.37
CA GLY A 116 0.13 8.43 9.56
C GLY A 116 0.45 6.96 9.80
N VAL A 117 -0.57 6.18 10.17
CA VAL A 117 -0.50 4.73 10.31
C VAL A 117 -0.47 4.12 8.90
N SER A 118 0.58 3.36 8.59
CA SER A 118 0.74 2.68 7.31
C SER A 118 1.85 1.63 7.34
N ASP A 119 1.97 0.84 6.28
CA ASP A 119 3.12 -0.05 6.04
C ASP A 119 4.46 0.73 6.05
N LEU A 120 4.45 2.01 5.63
CA LEU A 120 5.64 2.87 5.70
C LEU A 120 5.98 3.26 7.14
N ALA A 121 5.00 3.37 8.03
CA ALA A 121 5.24 3.61 9.46
C ALA A 121 5.94 2.42 10.11
N GLU A 122 5.55 1.19 9.77
CA GLU A 122 6.25 -0.03 10.22
C GLU A 122 7.71 -0.06 9.74
N VAL A 123 7.92 0.23 8.45
CA VAL A 123 9.28 0.34 7.89
C VAL A 123 10.07 1.42 8.62
N ALA A 124 9.47 2.58 8.87
CA ALA A 124 10.10 3.70 9.56
C ALA A 124 10.50 3.32 10.99
N LEU A 125 9.65 2.63 11.76
CA LEU A 125 9.99 2.14 13.11
C LEU A 125 11.23 1.25 13.09
N LEU A 126 11.31 0.31 12.14
CA LEU A 126 12.48 -0.57 12.00
C LEU A 126 13.76 0.22 11.67
N GLN A 127 13.66 1.24 10.82
CA GLN A 127 14.82 2.07 10.47
C GLN A 127 15.20 3.06 11.58
N ALA A 128 14.24 3.57 12.33
CA ALA A 128 14.45 4.43 13.48
C ALA A 128 15.28 3.71 14.54
N ALA A 129 14.93 2.45 14.86
CA ALA A 129 15.70 1.61 15.78
C ALA A 129 17.16 1.42 15.30
N ARG A 130 17.37 1.16 14.00
CA ARG A 130 18.73 1.03 13.41
C ARG A 130 19.53 2.32 13.42
N ALA A 131 18.86 3.47 13.35
CA ALA A 131 19.48 4.78 13.39
C ALA A 131 19.67 5.33 14.82
N GLU A 132 19.25 4.58 15.86
CA GLU A 132 19.25 5.01 17.27
C GLU A 132 18.35 6.25 17.51
N MET A 133 17.21 6.28 16.83
CA MET A 133 16.16 7.28 17.04
C MET A 133 15.15 6.79 18.08
N ASN A 134 14.59 7.72 18.85
CA ASN A 134 13.54 7.47 19.82
C ASN A 134 12.18 7.81 19.18
N VAL A 135 11.39 6.80 18.84
CA VAL A 135 10.03 7.02 18.35
C VAL A 135 9.10 7.13 19.54
N LEU A 136 8.47 8.30 19.68
CA LEU A 136 7.62 8.64 20.81
C LEU A 136 6.19 8.13 20.63
N GLY A 137 5.73 8.04 19.38
CA GLY A 137 4.38 7.61 19.04
C GLY A 137 4.05 7.87 17.58
N ILE A 138 2.79 7.66 17.23
CA ILE A 138 2.25 7.92 15.90
C ILE A 138 1.18 9.01 16.02
N TYR A 139 1.16 9.98 15.12
CA TYR A 139 0.07 10.93 14.97
C TYR A 139 -0.77 10.54 13.76
N ASP A 140 -2.06 10.26 13.98
CA ASP A 140 -3.01 10.00 12.90
C ASP A 140 -4.45 10.35 13.33
N PRO A 141 -5.00 11.49 12.86
CA PRO A 141 -6.37 11.93 13.17
C PRO A 141 -7.47 11.02 12.59
N HIS A 142 -7.15 10.17 11.62
CA HIS A 142 -8.12 9.35 10.90
C HIS A 142 -8.07 7.87 11.28
N TYR A 143 -7.05 7.47 12.04
CA TYR A 143 -6.96 6.11 12.56
C TYR A 143 -7.94 5.90 13.72
N GLU A 144 -8.69 4.79 13.70
CA GLU A 144 -9.75 4.51 14.68
C GLU A 144 -9.24 3.91 16.01
N GLY A 145 -7.96 3.52 16.10
CA GLY A 145 -7.41 2.82 17.27
C GLY A 145 -6.43 3.66 18.10
N ASP A 146 -6.40 3.42 19.41
CA ASP A 146 -5.49 4.16 20.32
C ASP A 146 -4.03 3.68 20.26
N THR A 147 -3.78 2.51 19.68
CA THR A 147 -2.43 1.94 19.56
C THR A 147 -2.21 1.27 18.22
N CYS A 148 -0.99 1.36 17.70
CA CYS A 148 -0.56 0.67 16.49
C CYS A 148 0.93 0.39 16.57
N LEU A 149 1.40 -0.78 16.12
CA LEU A 149 2.83 -1.13 16.11
C LEU A 149 3.51 -0.99 17.50
N ASN A 150 2.77 -1.25 18.59
CA ASN A 150 3.17 -1.02 19.98
C ASN A 150 3.52 0.45 20.30
N GLN A 151 2.99 1.39 19.54
CA GLN A 151 3.06 2.83 19.76
C GLN A 151 1.67 3.36 20.13
N GLU A 152 1.64 4.39 20.97
CA GLU A 152 0.44 5.19 21.18
C GLU A 152 0.12 5.98 19.89
N VAL A 153 -1.17 6.09 19.57
CA VAL A 153 -1.65 6.91 18.45
C VAL A 153 -2.31 8.16 19.00
N TRP A 154 -1.76 9.33 18.67
CA TRP A 154 -2.35 10.62 18.96
C TRP A 154 -3.29 11.05 17.83
N HIS A 155 -4.53 11.35 18.20
CA HIS A 155 -5.55 11.86 17.30
C HIS A 155 -5.71 13.38 17.36
N SER A 156 -5.16 14.02 18.40
CA SER A 156 -5.16 15.46 18.59
C SER A 156 -3.75 15.99 18.76
N HIS A 157 -3.58 17.29 18.50
CA HIS A 157 -2.28 17.94 18.56
C HIS A 157 -1.86 18.39 19.96
N GLU A 158 -2.79 18.40 20.93
CA GLU A 158 -2.56 18.91 22.29
C GLU A 158 -1.49 18.11 23.05
N SER A 159 -1.32 16.84 22.70
CA SER A 159 -0.37 15.92 23.34
C SER A 159 0.93 15.75 22.56
N LEU A 160 1.12 16.50 21.46
CA LEU A 160 2.29 16.33 20.62
C LEU A 160 3.55 16.95 21.26
N PRO A 161 4.68 16.23 21.27
CA PRO A 161 5.94 16.73 21.82
C PRO A 161 6.49 17.88 20.97
N SER A 162 6.75 19.04 21.60
CA SER A 162 7.15 20.27 20.91
C SER A 162 8.56 20.23 20.31
N GLU A 163 9.45 19.38 20.84
CA GLU A 163 10.86 19.28 20.39
C GLU A 163 11.10 18.15 19.38
N ALA A 164 10.10 17.30 19.12
CA ALA A 164 10.24 16.19 18.20
C ALA A 164 10.27 16.64 16.73
N VAL A 165 10.81 15.77 15.88
CA VAL A 165 10.60 15.85 14.43
C VAL A 165 9.44 14.95 14.01
N PHE A 166 8.67 15.42 13.05
CA PHE A 166 7.44 14.81 12.56
C PHE A 166 7.71 14.20 11.19
N VAL A 167 7.84 12.88 11.13
CA VAL A 167 8.19 12.16 9.90
C VAL A 167 6.93 11.62 9.25
N VAL A 168 6.61 12.11 8.06
CA VAL A 168 5.40 11.71 7.34
C VAL A 168 5.53 10.28 6.84
N THR A 169 4.62 9.43 7.32
CA THR A 169 4.49 8.03 6.96
C THR A 169 3.12 7.70 6.37
N ALA A 170 2.19 8.66 6.32
CA ALA A 170 0.93 8.52 5.61
C ALA A 170 1.17 8.14 4.14
N PHE A 171 0.67 6.96 3.76
CA PHE A 171 0.81 6.47 2.38
C PHE A 171 -0.34 6.96 1.50
N GLU A 172 -1.54 7.04 2.06
CA GLU A 172 -2.70 7.65 1.43
C GLU A 172 -2.66 9.17 1.67
N ALA A 173 -2.74 9.95 0.59
CA ALA A 173 -2.74 11.42 0.61
C ALA A 173 -1.61 12.06 1.47
N PRO A 174 -0.32 11.77 1.22
CA PRO A 174 0.79 12.28 2.03
C PRO A 174 0.86 13.81 2.10
N GLN A 175 0.45 14.51 1.04
CA GLN A 175 0.41 15.98 1.00
C GLN A 175 -0.64 16.56 1.96
N GLN A 176 -1.76 15.85 2.15
CA GLN A 176 -2.78 16.26 3.11
C GLN A 176 -2.23 16.15 4.52
N MET A 177 -1.61 15.01 4.88
CA MET A 177 -0.94 14.83 6.17
C MET A 177 0.13 15.90 6.44
N VAL A 178 0.94 16.25 5.43
CA VAL A 178 1.90 17.37 5.54
C VAL A 178 1.20 18.69 5.87
N THR A 179 0.13 18.99 5.14
CA THR A 179 -0.63 20.24 5.33
C THR A 179 -1.23 20.30 6.72
N ASP A 180 -1.80 19.19 7.20
CA ASP A 180 -2.47 19.12 8.49
C ASP A 180 -1.49 19.27 9.65
N ILE A 181 -0.34 18.58 9.60
CA ILE A 181 0.66 18.68 10.68
C ILE A 181 1.33 20.05 10.70
N GLN A 182 1.56 20.68 9.54
CA GLN A 182 2.16 22.02 9.44
C GLN A 182 1.26 23.14 9.98
N GLN A 183 -0.05 22.90 10.17
CA GLN A 183 -0.92 23.86 10.86
C GLN A 183 -0.61 23.95 12.36
N VAL A 184 0.06 22.93 12.92
CA VAL A 184 0.26 22.81 14.36
C VAL A 184 1.74 22.84 14.76
N VAL A 185 2.63 22.36 13.90
CA VAL A 185 4.07 22.32 14.18
C VAL A 185 4.85 23.17 13.18
N ALA A 186 6.06 23.59 13.54
CA ALA A 186 6.84 24.44 12.67
C ALA A 186 7.26 23.68 11.39
N PRO A 187 7.24 24.31 10.20
CA PRO A 187 7.52 23.62 8.94
C PRO A 187 8.86 22.88 8.88
N HIS A 188 9.87 23.36 9.60
CA HIS A 188 11.20 22.74 9.66
C HIS A 188 11.24 21.45 10.50
N GLN A 189 10.22 21.20 11.33
CA GLN A 189 10.10 19.96 12.10
C GLN A 189 9.45 18.84 11.29
N VAL A 190 8.77 19.17 10.18
CA VAL A 190 8.06 18.22 9.33
C VAL A 190 9.00 17.71 8.24
N LEU A 191 9.24 16.40 8.27
CA LEU A 191 10.17 15.73 7.36
C LEU A 191 9.42 14.71 6.52
N VAL A 192 9.67 14.71 5.21
CA VAL A 192 9.02 13.80 4.26
C VAL A 192 10.07 12.88 3.65
N PRO A 193 9.99 11.56 3.86
CA PRO A 193 10.84 10.59 3.18
C PRO A 193 10.77 10.77 1.66
N SER A 194 11.91 10.68 0.97
CA SER A 194 11.98 10.89 -0.49
C SER A 194 11.10 9.94 -1.32
N ILE A 195 10.70 8.79 -0.75
CA ILE A 195 9.77 7.84 -1.37
C ILE A 195 8.34 8.39 -1.52
N LEU A 196 7.97 9.43 -0.76
CA LEU A 196 6.66 10.09 -0.82
C LEU A 196 6.66 11.38 -1.66
N LEU A 197 7.81 11.76 -2.23
CA LEU A 197 7.98 12.99 -3.03
C LEU A 197 7.83 12.75 -4.54
N THR A 198 7.51 11.54 -4.96
CA THR A 198 7.42 11.10 -6.36
C THR A 198 6.02 11.15 -6.94
#